data_AF-A0A819J4Z1-F1
#
_entry.id   AF-A0A819J4Z1-F1
#
_cell.length_a   1.000
_cell.length_b   1.000
_cell.length_c   1.000
_cell.angle_alpha   90.00
_cell.angle_beta   90.00
_cell.angle_gamma   90.00
#
_symmetry.space_group_name_H-M   'P 1'
#
loop_
_entity.id
_entity.type
_entity.pdbx_description
1 polymer ?
#
loop_
_entity_poly.entity_id
_entity_poly.type
_entity_poly.pdbx_seq_one_letter_code
_entity_poly.pdbx_strand_id
1 'polypeptide(L)'
;MISYAWTETQDLAYEVAEQLKNENIPIWMDIRNGLGGHINDGMAEAVENSAAVCFFMTPKYQSSKSCRKELEYAEKLEIPLIPCRCRVDFKPSGWLGIISAGLLWYDFRDLSDKPVNNTMNKLIKYIQMNIFKTTPTVFPDLEGRTSPIIFRNRHQFRTIEKQSITNQDETTFSKMNQLNNEISSLYNPDFNNEQNGHRFTSSDDLIGTKQMLMPLEGYETEPIVSLEKSIESLVDLFNDDIHRYVYIAKQNTRTPKDSLTSDESAAIQLYSMQWPNIDDSLYIRLNRALRGVNRQVIIPWFSYLKLFLTALFKLLSCHKTIWRGVKGDLSNQYNKDQDIIWWGVSSCAISVSVIEQFIGQTGTRTIFSIEAINAKFIREHAYFKEEDEIILPPGTYLKVIDKIQPARDLTIIHLKEIIPPFPLVASPFNNDDNNQQEQSQTNSSYSNQQREIRSESIVKNIINQLGQNIDETQITSENK
;
A
#
# COMPACT_ATOMS: atom_id res chain seq x y z
N MET A 1 -1.67 -21.34 21.97
CA MET A 1 -2.35 -22.64 22.16
C MET A 1 -2.88 -23.18 20.84
N ILE A 2 -2.89 -24.51 20.68
CA ILE A 2 -3.54 -25.19 19.56
C ILE A 2 -4.81 -25.89 20.06
N SER A 3 -5.94 -25.49 19.47
CA SER A 3 -7.27 -26.02 19.73
C SER A 3 -7.70 -26.96 18.61
N TYR A 4 -8.01 -28.22 18.91
CA TYR A 4 -8.31 -29.22 17.90
C TYR A 4 -9.25 -30.33 18.41
N ALA A 5 -9.88 -31.06 17.49
CA ALA A 5 -10.70 -32.21 17.82
C ALA A 5 -9.87 -33.50 17.76
N TRP A 6 -9.86 -34.27 18.86
CA TRP A 6 -9.02 -35.47 19.04
C TRP A 6 -9.22 -36.56 17.97
N THR A 7 -10.41 -36.68 17.39
CA THR A 7 -10.75 -37.84 16.54
C THR A 7 -10.45 -37.66 15.05
N GLU A 8 -10.09 -36.46 14.60
CA GLU A 8 -10.02 -36.15 13.16
C GLU A 8 -8.79 -35.32 12.75
N THR A 9 -8.33 -34.42 13.61
CA THR A 9 -7.23 -33.50 13.28
C THR A 9 -6.02 -33.69 14.18
N GLN A 10 -5.95 -34.78 14.94
CA GLN A 10 -4.87 -34.99 15.91
C GLN A 10 -3.49 -35.02 15.24
N ASP A 11 -3.35 -35.76 14.14
CA ASP A 11 -2.05 -35.91 13.45
C ASP A 11 -1.59 -34.58 12.84
N LEU A 12 -2.50 -33.87 12.15
CA LEU A 12 -2.22 -32.56 11.57
C LEU A 12 -1.90 -31.52 12.66
N ALA A 13 -2.68 -31.47 13.73
CA ALA A 13 -2.45 -30.53 14.82
C ALA A 13 -1.09 -30.79 15.49
N TYR A 14 -0.72 -32.07 15.65
CA TYR A 14 0.59 -32.47 16.18
C TYR A 14 1.73 -32.05 15.24
N GLU A 15 1.59 -32.27 13.94
CA GLU A 15 2.59 -31.84 12.95
C GLU A 15 2.79 -30.31 13.00
N VAL A 16 1.71 -29.53 13.05
CA VAL A 16 1.78 -28.08 13.21
C VAL A 16 2.45 -27.70 14.53
N ALA A 17 2.12 -28.40 15.62
CA ALA A 17 2.71 -28.14 16.94
C ALA A 17 4.23 -28.37 16.94
N GLU A 18 4.71 -29.47 16.35
CA GLU A 18 6.12 -29.79 16.27
C GLU A 18 6.88 -28.78 15.39
N GLN A 19 6.31 -28.37 14.26
CA GLN A 19 6.92 -27.33 13.42
C GLN A 19 7.00 -25.97 14.14
N LEU A 20 5.98 -25.58 14.89
CA LEU A 20 6.02 -24.36 15.70
C LEU A 20 7.06 -24.44 16.82
N LYS A 21 7.20 -25.60 17.49
CA LYS A 21 8.25 -25.81 18.49
C LYS A 21 9.65 -25.73 17.89
N ASN A 22 9.87 -26.28 16.70
CA ASN A 22 11.15 -26.21 15.99
C ASN A 22 11.56 -24.76 15.69
N GLU A 23 10.59 -23.87 15.55
CA GLU A 23 10.78 -22.41 15.38
C GLU A 23 10.86 -21.65 16.72
N ASN A 24 11.10 -22.36 17.83
CA ASN A 24 11.17 -21.84 19.20
C ASN A 24 9.90 -21.09 19.65
N ILE A 25 8.74 -21.41 19.08
CA ILE A 25 7.46 -20.85 19.52
C ILE A 25 6.92 -21.71 20.67
N PRO A 26 6.64 -21.14 21.87
CA PRO A 26 6.00 -21.86 22.95
C PRO A 26 4.60 -22.33 22.53
N ILE A 27 4.37 -23.63 22.58
CA ILE A 27 3.08 -24.24 22.23
C ILE A 27 2.50 -24.97 23.42
N TRP A 28 1.25 -24.62 23.73
CA TRP A 28 0.38 -25.43 24.56
C TRP A 28 -0.59 -26.22 23.68
N MET A 29 -0.66 -27.53 23.94
CA MET A 29 -1.57 -28.48 23.32
C MET A 29 -1.82 -29.63 24.31
N ASP A 30 -3.02 -30.23 24.28
CA ASP A 30 -3.30 -31.47 24.99
C ASP A 30 -2.56 -32.65 24.32
N ILE A 31 -1.47 -33.13 24.93
CA ILE A 31 -0.58 -34.18 24.39
C ILE A 31 -0.93 -35.53 25.03
N ARG A 32 -0.82 -36.63 24.27
CA ARG A 32 -1.04 -38.03 24.72
C ARG A 32 -0.17 -38.42 25.93
N ASN A 33 -0.62 -38.06 27.12
CA ASN A 33 -0.60 -38.84 28.36
C ASN A 33 -1.26 -37.99 29.44
N GLY A 34 -2.35 -38.52 29.99
CA GLY A 34 -3.33 -37.80 30.78
C GLY A 34 -2.79 -36.80 31.80
N LEU A 35 -3.32 -35.58 31.73
CA LEU A 35 -3.54 -34.80 32.94
C LEU A 35 -4.83 -35.31 33.60
N GLY A 36 -4.64 -36.21 34.57
CA GLY A 36 -5.66 -36.66 35.51
C GLY A 36 -6.01 -35.57 36.52
N GLY A 37 -6.55 -34.45 36.04
CA GLY A 37 -7.09 -33.33 36.81
C GLY A 37 -8.28 -32.72 36.08
N HIS A 38 -9.07 -31.88 36.77
CA HIS A 38 -10.29 -31.29 36.21
C HIS A 38 -9.99 -30.57 34.88
N ILE A 39 -10.38 -31.21 33.77
CA ILE A 39 -10.12 -30.81 32.37
C ILE A 39 -10.47 -29.33 32.10
N ASN A 40 -11.44 -28.79 32.85
CA ASN A 40 -11.87 -27.40 32.71
C ASN A 40 -10.85 -26.39 33.24
N ASP A 41 -10.15 -26.70 34.34
CA ASP A 41 -9.23 -25.74 34.98
C ASP A 41 -7.92 -25.63 34.16
N GLY A 42 -7.40 -26.77 33.68
CA GLY A 42 -6.23 -26.78 32.81
C GLY A 42 -6.49 -26.18 31.42
N MET A 43 -7.71 -26.30 30.89
CA MET A 43 -8.12 -25.65 29.64
C MET A 43 -8.30 -24.14 29.81
N ALA A 44 -8.88 -23.69 30.93
CA ALA A 44 -9.03 -22.27 31.24
C ALA A 44 -7.67 -21.59 31.41
N GLU A 45 -6.77 -22.19 32.20
CA GLU A 45 -5.41 -21.69 32.40
C GLU A 45 -4.63 -21.62 31.08
N ALA A 46 -4.81 -22.61 30.19
CA ALA A 46 -4.17 -22.62 28.89
C ALA A 46 -4.64 -21.51 27.95
N VAL A 47 -5.96 -21.24 27.96
CA VAL A 47 -6.52 -20.12 27.19
C VAL A 47 -6.02 -18.80 27.77
N GLU A 48 -6.14 -18.57 29.07
CA GLU A 48 -5.76 -17.31 29.72
C GLU A 48 -4.29 -16.93 29.53
N ASN A 49 -3.38 -17.92 29.49
CA ASN A 49 -1.95 -17.69 29.28
C ASN A 49 -1.52 -17.73 27.81
N SER A 50 -2.45 -17.87 26.87
CA SER A 50 -2.13 -17.94 25.44
C SER A 50 -2.08 -16.58 24.77
N ALA A 51 -0.97 -16.29 24.08
CA ALA A 51 -0.86 -15.11 23.24
C ALA A 51 -1.71 -15.18 21.96
N ALA A 52 -2.06 -16.39 21.50
CA ALA A 52 -3.01 -16.65 20.42
C ALA A 52 -3.55 -18.09 20.50
N VAL A 53 -4.72 -18.32 19.91
CA VAL A 53 -5.36 -19.63 19.78
C VAL A 53 -5.48 -20.01 18.31
N CYS A 54 -4.71 -21.02 17.88
CA CYS A 54 -4.86 -21.64 16.55
C CYS A 54 -5.91 -22.75 16.63
N PHE A 55 -7.06 -22.59 15.95
CA PHE A 55 -8.16 -23.54 16.06
C PHE A 55 -8.45 -24.27 14.74
N PHE A 56 -8.42 -25.60 14.81
CA PHE A 56 -8.48 -26.50 13.66
C PHE A 56 -9.93 -26.85 13.33
N MET A 57 -10.47 -26.15 12.34
CA MET A 57 -11.89 -26.21 11.98
C MET A 57 -12.21 -27.49 11.19
N THR A 58 -13.01 -28.35 11.81
CA THR A 58 -13.65 -29.54 11.21
C THR A 58 -15.09 -29.72 11.69
N PRO A 59 -15.89 -30.60 11.06
CA PRO A 59 -17.22 -30.95 11.57
C PRO A 59 -17.18 -31.43 13.02
N LYS A 60 -16.17 -32.24 13.40
CA LYS A 60 -16.01 -32.71 14.78
C LYS A 60 -15.69 -31.58 15.74
N TYR A 61 -14.83 -30.64 15.34
CA TYR A 61 -14.54 -29.44 16.12
C TYR A 61 -15.81 -28.62 16.40
N GLN A 62 -16.62 -28.36 15.37
CA GLN A 62 -17.88 -27.60 15.51
C GLN A 62 -18.91 -28.31 16.42
N SER A 63 -18.90 -29.64 16.47
CA SER A 63 -19.80 -30.43 17.32
C SER A 63 -19.30 -30.65 18.76
N SER A 64 -18.04 -30.31 19.05
CA SER A 64 -17.41 -30.55 20.35
C SER A 64 -17.78 -29.47 21.36
N LYS A 65 -18.42 -29.87 22.47
CA LYS A 65 -18.76 -28.95 23.57
C LYS A 65 -17.52 -28.36 24.23
N SER A 66 -16.42 -29.11 24.31
CA SER A 66 -15.18 -28.64 24.92
C SER A 66 -14.49 -27.61 24.02
N CYS A 67 -14.32 -27.91 22.72
CA CYS A 67 -13.73 -26.96 21.76
C CYS A 67 -14.54 -25.68 21.66
N ARG A 68 -15.87 -25.78 21.71
CA ARG A 68 -16.75 -24.61 21.74
C ARG A 68 -16.50 -23.73 22.97
N LYS A 69 -16.47 -24.31 24.16
CA LYS A 69 -16.20 -23.56 25.40
C LYS A 69 -14.83 -22.90 25.38
N GLU A 70 -13.83 -23.60 24.88
CA GLU A 70 -12.45 -23.10 24.77
C GLU A 70 -12.35 -21.88 23.85
N LEU A 71 -12.96 -21.96 22.66
CA LEU A 71 -12.91 -20.87 21.69
C LEU A 71 -13.81 -19.69 22.08
N GLU A 72 -15.00 -19.94 22.64
CA GLU A 72 -15.87 -18.88 23.19
C GLU A 72 -15.21 -18.17 24.37
N TYR A 73 -14.44 -18.90 25.19
CA TYR A 73 -13.69 -18.29 26.27
C TYR A 73 -12.53 -17.43 25.76
N ALA A 74 -11.76 -17.92 24.78
CA ALA A 74 -10.70 -17.15 24.13
C ALA A 74 -11.24 -15.88 23.44
N GLU A 75 -12.38 -15.96 22.76
CA GLU A 75 -13.06 -14.81 22.16
C GLU A 75 -13.44 -13.78 23.23
N LYS A 76 -14.00 -14.23 24.36
CA LYS A 76 -14.40 -13.33 25.46
C LYS A 76 -13.21 -12.61 26.10
N LEU A 77 -12.04 -13.24 26.12
CA LEU A 77 -10.79 -12.63 26.60
C LEU A 77 -10.07 -11.80 25.52
N GLU A 78 -10.67 -11.65 24.34
CA GLU A 78 -10.10 -10.95 23.18
C GLU A 78 -8.73 -11.50 22.77
N ILE A 79 -8.49 -12.80 23.02
CA ILE A 79 -7.26 -13.46 22.61
C ILE A 79 -7.29 -13.64 21.10
N PRO A 80 -6.21 -13.28 20.37
CA PRO A 80 -6.13 -13.45 18.92
C PRO A 80 -6.47 -14.88 18.48
N LEU A 81 -7.53 -14.99 17.67
CA LEU A 81 -8.03 -16.25 17.13
C LEU A 81 -7.50 -16.48 15.71
N ILE A 82 -6.88 -17.63 15.48
CA ILE A 82 -6.25 -17.99 14.21
C ILE A 82 -6.98 -19.23 13.64
N PRO A 83 -7.92 -19.05 12.70
CA PRO A 83 -8.65 -20.16 12.11
C PRO A 83 -7.77 -21.00 11.18
N CYS A 84 -7.73 -22.31 11.39
CA CYS A 84 -7.04 -23.28 10.54
C CYS A 84 -8.06 -24.19 9.84
N ARG A 85 -8.25 -24.06 8.51
CA ARG A 85 -9.20 -24.91 7.76
C ARG A 85 -8.54 -26.23 7.40
N CYS A 86 -9.17 -27.34 7.79
CA CYS A 86 -8.58 -28.67 7.64
C CYS A 86 -9.29 -29.55 6.60
N ARG A 87 -10.46 -29.15 6.11
CA ARG A 87 -11.23 -29.91 5.11
C ARG A 87 -11.80 -29.07 3.97
N VAL A 88 -11.72 -29.58 2.73
CA VAL A 88 -12.26 -28.94 1.50
C VAL A 88 -13.78 -28.88 1.54
N ASP A 89 -14.41 -29.95 2.01
CA ASP A 89 -15.87 -30.14 2.06
C ASP A 89 -16.54 -29.52 3.30
N PHE A 90 -15.78 -28.84 4.17
CA PHE A 90 -16.29 -28.23 5.38
C PHE A 90 -16.28 -26.71 5.32
N LYS A 91 -17.44 -26.11 5.61
CA LYS A 91 -17.62 -24.68 5.83
C LYS A 91 -18.18 -24.47 7.24
N PRO A 92 -17.51 -23.69 8.11
CA PRO A 92 -18.00 -23.45 9.46
C PRO A 92 -19.36 -22.75 9.40
N SER A 93 -20.25 -23.12 10.31
CA SER A 93 -21.61 -22.60 10.40
C SER A 93 -22.05 -22.49 11.86
N GLY A 94 -23.20 -21.84 12.11
CA GLY A 94 -23.68 -21.60 13.47
C GLY A 94 -22.64 -20.83 14.29
N TRP A 95 -22.37 -21.28 15.52
CA TRP A 95 -21.46 -20.62 16.45
C TRP A 95 -20.05 -20.46 15.88
N LEU A 96 -19.49 -21.51 15.26
CA LEU A 96 -18.15 -21.47 14.69
C LEU A 96 -18.08 -20.55 13.47
N GLY A 97 -19.17 -20.48 12.68
CA GLY A 97 -19.27 -19.56 11.55
C GLY A 97 -19.31 -18.09 11.97
N ILE A 98 -19.93 -17.77 13.10
CA ILE A 98 -19.98 -16.42 13.67
C ILE A 98 -18.60 -16.02 14.21
N ILE A 99 -17.99 -16.86 15.07
CA ILE A 99 -16.69 -16.56 15.68
C ILE A 99 -15.57 -16.45 14.64
N SER A 100 -15.65 -17.22 13.54
CA SER A 100 -14.65 -17.17 12.46
C SER A 100 -14.95 -16.12 11.37
N ALA A 101 -16.07 -15.40 11.45
CA ALA A 101 -16.47 -14.45 10.41
C ALA A 101 -15.51 -13.26 10.35
N GLY A 102 -14.98 -12.98 9.15
CA GLY A 102 -14.06 -11.86 8.92
C GLY A 102 -12.61 -12.15 9.34
N LEU A 103 -12.30 -13.32 9.92
CA LEU A 103 -10.93 -13.72 10.23
C LEU A 103 -10.24 -14.33 8.99
N LEU A 104 -8.96 -13.98 8.81
CA LEU A 104 -8.09 -14.65 7.83
C LEU A 104 -7.79 -16.07 8.31
N TRP A 105 -7.96 -17.06 7.44
CA TRP A 105 -7.79 -18.47 7.77
C TRP A 105 -6.61 -19.09 7.03
N TYR A 106 -5.97 -20.07 7.68
CA TYR A 106 -4.84 -20.83 7.15
C TYR A 106 -5.32 -22.14 6.56
N ASP A 107 -4.91 -22.40 5.31
CA ASP A 107 -5.42 -23.51 4.51
C ASP A 107 -4.57 -24.78 4.66
N PHE A 108 -5.08 -25.74 5.42
CA PHE A 108 -4.50 -27.08 5.60
C PHE A 108 -5.36 -28.17 4.93
N ARG A 109 -6.21 -27.80 3.97
CA ARG A 109 -7.17 -28.73 3.34
C ARG A 109 -6.55 -29.66 2.29
N ASP A 110 -5.32 -29.36 1.87
CA ASP A 110 -4.60 -30.06 0.81
C ASP A 110 -3.17 -30.31 1.26
N LEU A 111 -2.94 -31.50 1.84
CA LEU A 111 -1.62 -31.95 2.27
C LEU A 111 -0.88 -32.72 1.15
N SER A 112 -1.51 -32.87 -0.02
CA SER A 112 -1.00 -33.66 -1.15
C SER A 112 -0.40 -32.81 -2.28
N ASP A 113 -1.02 -31.68 -2.64
CA ASP A 113 -0.64 -30.90 -3.84
C ASP A 113 -0.01 -29.53 -3.52
N LYS A 114 0.07 -29.14 -2.24
CA LYS A 114 0.84 -27.99 -1.76
C LYS A 114 1.65 -28.42 -0.54
N PRO A 115 2.97 -28.18 -0.49
CA PRO A 115 3.75 -28.61 0.66
C PRO A 115 3.19 -27.93 1.90
N VAL A 116 2.80 -28.73 2.90
CA VAL A 116 2.34 -28.31 4.24
C VAL A 116 3.21 -27.18 4.78
N ASN A 117 4.51 -27.24 4.47
CA ASN A 117 5.53 -26.24 4.77
C ASN A 117 5.17 -24.81 4.32
N ASN A 118 4.47 -24.59 3.20
CA ASN A 118 4.15 -23.22 2.77
C ASN A 118 3.05 -22.57 3.63
N THR A 119 1.96 -23.31 3.91
CA THR A 119 0.94 -22.83 4.86
C THR A 119 1.53 -22.69 6.25
N MET A 120 2.39 -23.63 6.66
CA MET A 120 3.09 -23.59 7.95
C MET A 120 4.01 -22.38 8.07
N ASN A 121 4.81 -22.07 7.06
CA ASN A 121 5.68 -20.89 7.06
C ASN A 121 4.86 -19.60 7.16
N LYS A 122 3.69 -19.52 6.50
CA LYS A 122 2.77 -18.38 6.63
C LYS A 122 2.22 -18.26 8.05
N LEU A 123 1.88 -19.39 8.68
CA LEU A 123 1.37 -19.42 10.06
C LEU A 123 2.46 -19.02 11.07
N ILE A 124 3.67 -19.59 10.97
CA ILE A 124 4.84 -19.26 11.78
C ILE A 124 5.15 -17.76 11.67
N LYS A 125 5.25 -17.24 10.44
CA LYS A 125 5.55 -15.82 10.19
C LYS A 125 4.47 -14.91 10.79
N TYR A 126 3.19 -15.28 10.66
CA TYR A 126 2.11 -14.51 11.28
C TYR A 126 2.22 -14.48 12.80
N ILE A 127 2.46 -15.62 13.45
CA ILE A 127 2.59 -15.72 14.91
C ILE A 127 3.79 -14.90 15.38
N GLN A 128 4.96 -15.04 14.75
CA GLN A 128 6.17 -14.29 15.13
C GLN A 128 6.02 -12.77 14.91
N MET A 129 5.35 -12.34 13.84
CA MET A 129 5.24 -10.92 13.50
C MET A 129 4.13 -10.19 14.27
N ASN A 130 3.00 -10.86 14.52
CA ASN A 130 1.80 -10.19 15.03
C ASN A 130 1.47 -10.52 16.48
N ILE A 131 1.95 -11.66 16.99
CA ILE A 131 1.63 -12.12 18.35
C ILE A 131 2.81 -11.87 19.31
N PHE A 132 4.03 -12.23 18.92
CA PHE A 132 5.22 -12.04 19.78
C PHE A 132 5.85 -10.64 19.75
N LYS A 133 5.45 -9.75 18.82
CA LYS A 133 5.86 -8.33 18.84
C LYS A 133 5.00 -7.44 19.76
N THR A 134 3.85 -7.93 20.21
CA THR A 134 2.84 -7.17 20.96
C THR A 134 2.72 -7.58 22.43
N THR A 135 3.43 -8.61 22.89
CA THR A 135 3.52 -8.97 24.32
C THR A 135 4.95 -8.74 24.84
N PRO A 136 5.18 -7.85 25.82
CA PRO A 136 6.46 -7.76 26.49
C PRO A 136 6.63 -9.05 27.30
N THR A 137 7.39 -9.99 26.78
CA THR A 137 7.74 -11.18 27.55
C THR A 137 8.86 -10.78 28.51
N VAL A 138 8.47 -10.35 29.71
CA VAL A 138 9.37 -10.34 30.86
C VAL A 138 9.57 -11.80 31.23
N PHE A 139 10.69 -12.36 30.80
CA PHE A 139 11.24 -13.52 31.49
C PHE A 139 12.00 -13.01 32.70
N PRO A 140 11.65 -13.41 33.94
CA PRO A 140 12.59 -13.28 35.04
C PRO A 140 13.76 -14.22 34.71
N ASP A 141 14.89 -13.65 34.29
CA ASP A 141 16.14 -14.40 34.26
C ASP A 141 16.44 -14.83 35.69
N LEU A 142 16.31 -16.14 35.93
CA LEU A 142 16.99 -16.80 37.02
C LEU A 142 18.49 -16.66 36.74
N GLU A 143 19.17 -16.01 37.67
CA GLU A 143 20.62 -15.79 37.75
C GLU A 143 21.14 -14.52 37.07
N GLY A 144 20.94 -13.40 37.77
CA GLY A 144 21.52 -12.11 37.40
C GLY A 144 23.05 -12.15 37.28
N ARG A 145 23.55 -11.60 36.16
CA ARG A 145 24.84 -10.92 36.03
C ARG A 145 24.78 -9.91 34.88
N THR A 146 25.15 -8.67 35.17
CA THR A 146 25.26 -7.56 34.22
C THR A 146 26.58 -7.61 33.46
N SER A 147 26.55 -7.45 32.12
CA SER A 147 27.52 -6.67 31.30
C SER A 147 27.20 -6.76 29.79
N PRO A 148 27.54 -5.73 28.98
CA PRO A 148 27.09 -5.60 27.59
C PRO A 148 27.98 -6.37 26.60
N ILE A 149 27.38 -7.13 25.69
CA ILE A 149 28.11 -7.76 24.58
C ILE A 149 28.15 -6.80 23.39
N ILE A 150 29.34 -6.26 23.15
CA ILE A 150 29.76 -5.61 21.91
C ILE A 150 30.08 -6.71 20.88
N PHE A 151 29.37 -6.77 19.76
CA PHE A 151 29.81 -7.58 18.62
C PHE A 151 30.65 -6.75 17.65
N ARG A 152 31.97 -6.84 17.82
CA ARG A 152 32.98 -6.58 16.78
C ARG A 152 33.27 -7.90 16.05
N ASN A 153 33.08 -7.94 14.74
CA ASN A 153 34.11 -8.38 13.76
C ASN A 153 33.52 -8.57 12.35
N ARG A 154 33.86 -7.62 11.46
CA ARG A 154 34.11 -7.89 10.03
C ARG A 154 35.53 -8.42 9.93
N HIS A 155 35.69 -9.68 9.52
CA HIS A 155 36.77 -10.18 8.65
C HIS A 155 36.88 -11.70 8.81
N GLN A 156 36.51 -12.40 7.73
CA GLN A 156 37.09 -13.65 7.22
C GLN A 156 35.98 -14.47 6.58
N PHE A 157 35.73 -14.25 5.29
CA PHE A 157 35.41 -15.30 4.31
C PHE A 157 35.64 -14.71 2.91
N ARG A 158 36.88 -14.81 2.45
CA ARG A 158 37.25 -14.80 1.04
C ARG A 158 38.49 -15.66 0.94
N THR A 159 38.36 -16.82 0.28
CA THR A 159 39.29 -17.48 -0.66
C THR A 159 38.90 -18.96 -0.70
N ILE A 160 39.05 -19.58 -1.89
CA ILE A 160 38.48 -20.85 -2.40
C ILE A 160 37.15 -20.56 -3.12
N GLU A 161 37.02 -20.55 -4.45
CA GLU A 161 37.90 -20.96 -5.56
C GLU A 161 37.40 -20.26 -6.84
N LYS A 162 38.32 -19.66 -7.61
CA LYS A 162 38.13 -19.37 -9.03
C LYS A 162 38.68 -20.56 -9.81
N GLN A 163 37.82 -21.29 -10.50
CA GLN A 163 38.06 -22.12 -11.70
C GLN A 163 36.84 -23.06 -11.80
N SER A 164 35.79 -22.76 -12.56
CA SER A 164 35.77 -22.90 -14.01
C SER A 164 34.42 -22.38 -14.52
N ILE A 165 34.49 -21.38 -15.40
CA ILE A 165 33.37 -20.94 -16.24
C ILE A 165 33.36 -21.88 -17.45
N THR A 166 32.24 -22.57 -17.72
CA THR A 166 31.75 -22.90 -19.07
C THR A 166 30.41 -23.65 -19.03
N ASN A 167 29.44 -23.17 -19.81
CA ASN A 167 28.30 -23.90 -20.41
C ASN A 167 27.03 -24.23 -19.57
N GLN A 168 26.58 -23.37 -18.64
CA GLN A 168 25.24 -23.54 -18.02
C GLN A 168 24.27 -22.34 -18.17
N ASP A 169 24.71 -21.21 -18.74
CA ASP A 169 23.83 -20.03 -18.86
C ASP A 169 22.84 -20.09 -20.04
N GLU A 170 23.15 -20.82 -21.12
CA GLU A 170 22.26 -20.86 -22.30
C GLU A 170 20.99 -21.70 -22.06
N THR A 171 21.05 -22.75 -21.24
CA THR A 171 19.89 -23.61 -20.96
C THR A 171 18.92 -22.97 -19.98
N THR A 172 19.42 -22.17 -19.03
CA THR A 172 18.59 -21.41 -18.07
C THR A 172 17.92 -20.23 -18.76
N PHE A 173 18.63 -19.53 -19.64
CA PHE A 173 18.09 -18.41 -20.43
C PHE A 173 17.07 -18.89 -21.48
N SER A 174 17.31 -20.05 -22.11
CA SER A 174 16.35 -20.67 -23.04
C SER A 174 15.07 -21.13 -22.32
N LYS A 175 15.18 -21.72 -21.12
CA LYS A 175 14.02 -22.09 -20.29
C LYS A 175 13.22 -20.88 -19.81
N MET A 176 13.87 -19.78 -19.43
CA MET A 176 13.16 -18.53 -19.07
C MET A 176 12.47 -17.89 -20.27
N ASN A 177 13.08 -17.90 -21.47
CA ASN A 177 12.45 -17.39 -22.68
C ASN A 177 11.27 -18.27 -23.13
N GLN A 178 11.36 -19.59 -22.93
CA GLN A 178 10.28 -20.53 -23.24
C GLN A 178 9.08 -20.33 -22.28
N LEU A 179 9.36 -20.14 -20.98
CA LEU A 179 8.33 -19.79 -19.99
C LEU A 179 7.69 -18.41 -20.26
N ASN A 180 8.48 -17.43 -20.70
CA ASN A 180 7.98 -16.09 -21.05
C ASN A 180 7.08 -16.10 -22.31
N ASN A 181 7.38 -16.98 -23.28
CA ASN A 181 6.54 -17.17 -24.46
C ASN A 181 5.22 -17.89 -24.12
N GLU A 182 5.26 -18.87 -23.20
CA GLU A 182 4.05 -19.53 -22.70
C GLU A 182 3.19 -18.56 -21.86
N ILE A 183 3.78 -17.70 -21.03
CA ILE A 183 3.07 -16.68 -20.24
C ILE A 183 2.48 -15.57 -21.14
N SER A 184 3.19 -15.14 -22.19
CA SER A 184 2.66 -14.16 -23.16
C SER A 184 1.47 -14.72 -23.95
N SER A 185 1.41 -16.04 -24.17
CA SER A 185 0.27 -16.70 -24.79
C SER A 185 -0.93 -16.91 -23.86
N LEU A 186 -0.72 -16.79 -22.54
CA LEU A 186 -1.76 -16.82 -21.51
C LEU A 186 -2.30 -15.41 -21.17
N TYR A 187 -1.71 -14.35 -21.73
CA TYR A 187 -2.19 -12.99 -21.58
C TYR A 187 -3.41 -12.79 -22.47
N ASN A 188 -4.59 -12.95 -21.89
CA ASN A 188 -5.85 -12.57 -22.52
C ASN A 188 -6.06 -11.06 -22.28
N PRO A 189 -5.98 -10.20 -23.32
CA PRO A 189 -6.12 -8.76 -23.15
C PRO A 189 -7.51 -8.32 -22.66
N ASP A 190 -8.48 -9.25 -22.63
CA ASP A 190 -9.87 -9.01 -22.20
C ASP A 190 -10.15 -9.31 -20.72
N PHE A 191 -9.13 -9.45 -19.87
CA PHE A 191 -9.32 -9.63 -18.42
C PHE A 191 -9.75 -8.31 -17.74
N ASN A 192 -11.03 -7.98 -17.86
CA ASN A 192 -11.83 -7.02 -17.11
C ASN A 192 -11.16 -5.68 -16.73
N ASN A 193 -11.47 -4.63 -17.49
CA ASN A 193 -11.21 -3.22 -17.15
C ASN A 193 -11.74 -2.79 -15.76
N GLU A 194 -12.60 -3.56 -15.10
CA GLU A 194 -13.12 -3.24 -13.76
C GLU A 194 -12.10 -3.46 -12.61
N GLN A 195 -10.99 -4.17 -12.85
CA GLN A 195 -9.99 -4.50 -11.81
C GLN A 195 -8.71 -3.65 -11.89
N ASN A 196 -8.47 -2.95 -13.00
CA ASN A 196 -7.30 -2.07 -13.18
C ASN A 196 -7.60 -0.65 -12.71
N GLY A 197 -6.64 0.02 -12.06
CA GLY A 197 -6.75 1.44 -11.72
C GLY A 197 -7.15 1.75 -10.27
N HIS A 198 -6.95 0.81 -9.33
CA HIS A 198 -7.20 1.05 -7.90
C HIS A 198 -6.48 2.29 -7.35
N ARG A 199 -5.32 2.66 -7.91
CA ARG A 199 -4.59 3.89 -7.56
C ARG A 199 -5.36 5.18 -7.82
N PHE A 200 -6.31 5.18 -8.76
CA PHE A 200 -7.22 6.30 -8.98
C PHE A 200 -8.31 6.36 -7.91
N THR A 201 -8.75 5.20 -7.39
CA THR A 201 -9.96 5.05 -6.55
C THR A 201 -9.73 4.95 -5.05
N SER A 202 -8.49 4.79 -4.61
CA SER A 202 -8.12 4.61 -3.20
C SER A 202 -8.51 5.82 -2.35
N SER A 203 -9.41 5.61 -1.38
CA SER A 203 -9.80 6.59 -0.36
C SER A 203 -8.71 6.82 0.69
N ASP A 204 -7.81 5.83 0.88
CA ASP A 204 -6.68 5.92 1.82
C ASP A 204 -5.74 7.08 1.48
N ASP A 205 -5.83 7.58 0.26
CA ASP A 205 -5.03 8.69 -0.27
C ASP A 205 -5.47 10.06 0.23
N LEU A 206 -6.67 10.13 0.83
CA LEU A 206 -7.42 11.37 1.03
C LEU A 206 -7.92 11.55 2.45
N ILE A 207 -7.75 10.53 3.31
CA ILE A 207 -7.91 10.65 4.75
C ILE A 207 -6.66 11.38 5.26
N GLY A 208 -6.67 12.71 5.10
CA GLY A 208 -5.63 13.57 5.62
C GLY A 208 -5.48 13.29 7.11
N THR A 209 -4.25 13.03 7.57
CA THR A 209 -3.98 12.99 9.00
C THR A 209 -4.43 14.33 9.57
N LYS A 210 -5.29 14.34 10.61
CA LYS A 210 -5.65 15.59 11.31
C LYS A 210 -4.43 16.32 11.89
N GLN A 211 -3.30 15.62 11.94
CA GLN A 211 -2.00 16.10 12.36
C GLN A 211 -1.15 16.50 11.15
N MET A 212 -0.56 17.69 11.20
CA MET A 212 0.52 18.08 10.31
C MET A 212 1.77 17.24 10.63
N LEU A 213 2.27 16.51 9.63
CA LEU A 213 3.45 15.67 9.79
C LEU A 213 4.72 16.49 9.53
N MET A 214 5.85 16.02 10.07
CA MET A 214 7.16 16.57 9.72
C MET A 214 7.41 16.46 8.21
N PRO A 215 8.11 17.44 7.60
CA PRO A 215 8.55 17.36 6.20
C PRO A 215 9.25 16.04 5.87
N LEU A 216 9.15 15.61 4.61
CA LEU A 216 9.87 14.45 4.10
C LEU A 216 11.30 14.88 3.73
N GLU A 217 12.23 14.58 4.64
CA GLU A 217 13.65 14.94 4.58
C GLU A 217 14.52 13.70 4.89
N GLY A 218 15.82 13.80 4.57
CA GLY A 218 16.82 12.76 4.73
C GLY A 218 17.06 11.93 3.47
N TYR A 219 16.02 11.68 2.67
CA TYR A 219 16.15 10.91 1.43
C TYR A 219 16.99 11.63 0.38
N GLU A 220 17.01 12.96 0.38
CA GLU A 220 17.79 13.77 -0.54
C GLU A 220 19.30 13.58 -0.34
N THR A 221 19.72 13.13 0.84
CA THR A 221 21.13 12.84 1.14
C THR A 221 21.58 11.47 0.61
N GLU A 222 20.65 10.61 0.19
CA GLU A 222 20.97 9.33 -0.43
C GLU A 222 21.62 9.53 -1.82
N PRO A 223 22.59 8.69 -2.19
CA PRO A 223 23.15 8.69 -3.53
C PRO A 223 22.10 8.24 -4.55
N ILE A 224 22.13 8.83 -5.75
CA ILE A 224 21.38 8.29 -6.88
C ILE A 224 22.04 6.98 -7.31
N VAL A 225 21.26 5.90 -7.33
CA VAL A 225 21.70 4.54 -7.66
C VAL A 225 20.78 3.92 -8.72
N SER A 226 21.14 2.74 -9.24
CA SER A 226 20.25 2.01 -10.18
C SER A 226 18.96 1.56 -9.50
N LEU A 227 17.92 1.25 -10.29
CA LEU A 227 16.64 0.82 -9.73
C LEU A 227 16.78 -0.44 -8.85
N GLU A 228 17.58 -1.43 -9.28
CA GLU A 228 17.82 -2.65 -8.50
C GLU A 228 18.48 -2.35 -7.15
N LYS A 229 19.42 -1.40 -7.12
CA LYS A 229 20.08 -1.01 -5.89
C LYS A 229 19.14 -0.23 -4.98
N SER A 230 18.28 0.59 -5.55
CA SER A 230 17.36 1.46 -4.80
C SER A 230 16.28 0.69 -4.02
N ILE A 231 16.00 -0.56 -4.40
CA ILE A 231 14.97 -1.39 -3.78
C ILE A 231 15.53 -2.44 -2.81
N GLU A 232 16.85 -2.54 -2.60
CA GLU A 232 17.44 -3.58 -1.74
C GLU A 232 16.87 -3.57 -0.32
N SER A 233 16.68 -2.38 0.26
CA SER A 233 16.06 -2.19 1.58
C SER A 233 14.55 -2.49 1.61
N LEU A 234 13.94 -2.67 0.45
CA LEU A 234 12.52 -2.98 0.29
C LEU A 234 12.26 -4.46 0.03
N VAL A 235 13.28 -5.25 -0.36
CA VAL A 235 13.14 -6.66 -0.76
C VAL A 235 12.37 -7.48 0.29
N ASP A 236 12.75 -7.34 1.57
CA ASP A 236 12.09 -8.04 2.68
C ASP A 236 10.63 -7.61 2.88
N LEU A 237 10.28 -6.36 2.52
CA LEU A 237 8.90 -5.90 2.58
C LEU A 237 8.06 -6.62 1.53
N PHE A 238 8.61 -6.92 0.36
CA PHE A 238 7.89 -7.50 -0.77
C PHE A 238 8.11 -9.01 -0.95
N ASN A 239 8.72 -9.69 0.02
CA ASN A 239 9.02 -11.14 -0.03
C ASN A 239 9.72 -11.57 -1.35
N ASP A 240 10.73 -10.82 -1.79
CA ASP A 240 11.53 -11.07 -3.01
C ASP A 240 10.81 -10.88 -4.37
N ASP A 241 9.49 -10.71 -4.41
CA ASP A 241 8.74 -10.58 -5.67
C ASP A 241 9.04 -9.27 -6.43
N ILE A 242 9.53 -8.24 -5.73
CA ILE A 242 9.82 -6.92 -6.31
C ILE A 242 10.85 -6.98 -7.45
N HIS A 243 11.79 -7.92 -7.42
CA HIS A 243 12.83 -8.05 -8.44
C HIS A 243 12.25 -8.34 -9.83
N ARG A 244 11.17 -9.11 -9.91
CA ARG A 244 10.49 -9.41 -11.18
C ARG A 244 9.92 -8.14 -11.80
N TYR A 245 9.24 -7.30 -11.01
CA TYR A 245 8.64 -6.07 -11.49
C TYR A 245 9.68 -5.01 -11.85
N VAL A 246 10.78 -4.95 -11.09
CA VAL A 246 11.95 -4.12 -11.42
C VAL A 246 12.53 -4.52 -12.77
N TYR A 247 12.71 -5.82 -13.02
CA TYR A 247 13.19 -6.30 -14.30
C TYR A 247 12.28 -5.87 -15.45
N ILE A 248 10.97 -6.08 -15.31
CA ILE A 248 9.95 -5.68 -16.30
C ILE A 248 10.02 -4.17 -16.57
N ALA A 249 10.05 -3.37 -15.50
CA ALA A 249 10.11 -1.91 -15.61
C ALA A 249 11.31 -1.46 -16.44
N LYS A 250 12.50 -2.00 -16.14
CA LYS A 250 13.72 -1.67 -16.89
C LYS A 250 13.69 -2.12 -18.34
N GLN A 251 13.07 -3.26 -18.65
CA GLN A 251 12.98 -3.72 -20.05
C GLN A 251 12.17 -2.75 -20.91
N ASN A 252 11.12 -2.17 -20.35
CA ASN A 252 10.21 -1.27 -21.05
C ASN A 252 10.74 0.17 -21.15
N THR A 253 11.72 0.55 -20.31
CA THR A 253 12.23 1.93 -20.22
C THR A 253 13.70 2.05 -20.66
N ARG A 254 14.16 1.16 -21.56
CA ARG A 254 15.54 1.19 -22.10
C ARG A 254 15.85 2.46 -22.89
N THR A 255 14.84 3.06 -23.52
CA THR A 255 14.95 4.30 -24.31
C THR A 255 13.93 5.33 -23.79
N PRO A 256 14.17 5.93 -22.62
CA PRO A 256 13.23 6.84 -21.99
C PRO A 256 13.16 8.18 -22.73
N LYS A 257 12.01 8.86 -22.60
CA LYS A 257 11.80 10.25 -23.04
C LYS A 257 12.13 11.23 -21.91
N ASP A 258 11.90 12.53 -22.15
CA ASP A 258 11.91 13.59 -21.14
C ASP A 258 13.24 13.75 -20.40
N SER A 259 14.35 13.40 -21.07
CA SER A 259 15.71 13.45 -20.54
C SER A 259 15.92 12.64 -19.25
N LEU A 260 15.04 11.67 -18.98
CA LEU A 260 15.19 10.75 -17.86
C LEU A 260 16.23 9.67 -18.19
N THR A 261 16.90 9.17 -17.16
CA THR A 261 17.67 7.93 -17.30
C THR A 261 16.74 6.72 -17.37
N SER A 262 17.27 5.57 -17.81
CA SER A 262 16.48 4.33 -17.86
C SER A 262 15.98 3.93 -16.47
N ASP A 263 16.81 4.07 -15.44
CA ASP A 263 16.44 3.77 -14.04
C ASP A 263 15.42 4.78 -13.48
N GLU A 264 15.54 6.06 -13.81
CA GLU A 264 14.55 7.09 -13.42
C GLU A 264 13.17 6.82 -14.03
N SER A 265 13.13 6.54 -15.33
CA SER A 265 11.87 6.16 -16.00
C SER A 265 11.34 4.83 -15.48
N ALA A 266 12.22 3.86 -15.17
CA ALA A 266 11.82 2.57 -14.63
C ALA A 266 11.20 2.71 -13.23
N ALA A 267 11.70 3.63 -12.40
CA ALA A 267 11.12 3.92 -11.09
C ALA A 267 9.68 4.44 -11.22
N ILE A 268 9.42 5.37 -12.15
CA ILE A 268 8.06 5.84 -12.44
C ILE A 268 7.19 4.68 -12.93
N GLN A 269 7.72 3.84 -13.83
CA GLN A 269 6.96 2.72 -14.35
C GLN A 269 6.61 1.71 -13.25
N LEU A 270 7.58 1.35 -12.41
CA LEU A 270 7.40 0.43 -11.28
C LEU A 270 6.34 0.94 -10.31
N TYR A 271 6.31 2.25 -10.03
CA TYR A 271 5.25 2.88 -9.24
C TYR A 271 3.86 2.68 -9.87
N SER A 272 3.73 2.92 -11.18
CA SER A 272 2.43 2.83 -11.88
C SER A 272 1.90 1.40 -12.10
N MET A 273 2.70 0.36 -11.84
CA MET A 273 2.29 -1.03 -12.04
C MET A 273 1.28 -1.49 -10.98
N GLN A 274 0.19 -2.09 -11.44
CA GLN A 274 -0.70 -2.88 -10.58
C GLN A 274 -0.25 -4.34 -10.59
N TRP A 275 0.00 -4.90 -9.41
CA TRP A 275 0.43 -6.28 -9.25
C TRP A 275 -0.78 -7.20 -9.05
N PRO A 276 -0.65 -8.53 -9.29
CA PRO A 276 -1.76 -9.47 -9.15
C PRO A 276 -2.39 -9.46 -7.76
N ASN A 277 -1.57 -9.30 -6.71
CA ASN A 277 -2.07 -8.93 -5.39
C ASN A 277 -1.98 -7.41 -5.23
N ILE A 278 -3.14 -6.75 -5.21
CA ILE A 278 -3.24 -5.30 -5.19
C ILE A 278 -2.53 -4.73 -3.95
N ASP A 279 -2.71 -5.34 -2.77
CA ASP A 279 -2.11 -4.90 -1.51
C ASP A 279 -0.59 -4.99 -1.48
N ASP A 280 -0.01 -5.77 -2.40
CA ASP A 280 1.42 -5.90 -2.59
C ASP A 280 1.98 -4.93 -3.63
N SER A 281 1.13 -4.22 -4.37
CA SER A 281 1.60 -3.25 -5.38
C SER A 281 2.45 -2.16 -4.73
N LEU A 282 3.55 -1.79 -5.39
CA LEU A 282 4.53 -0.85 -4.84
C LEU A 282 3.89 0.48 -4.44
N TYR A 283 3.00 1.03 -5.27
CA TYR A 283 2.34 2.30 -4.97
C TYR A 283 1.50 2.23 -3.69
N ILE A 284 0.80 1.12 -3.41
CA ILE A 284 -0.02 0.96 -2.19
C ILE A 284 0.86 1.05 -0.95
N ARG A 285 1.95 0.29 -0.93
CA ARG A 285 2.84 0.22 0.23
C ARG A 285 3.64 1.50 0.43
N LEU A 286 4.13 2.11 -0.66
CA LEU A 286 4.81 3.40 -0.59
C LEU A 286 3.88 4.48 -0.05
N ASN A 287 2.67 4.58 -0.60
CA ASN A 287 1.71 5.59 -0.19
C ASN A 287 1.26 5.41 1.26
N ARG A 288 1.12 4.17 1.74
CA ARG A 288 0.89 3.88 3.16
C ARG A 288 2.02 4.38 4.05
N ALA A 289 3.28 4.16 3.63
CA ALA A 289 4.45 4.64 4.37
C ALA A 289 4.54 6.18 4.39
N LEU A 290 4.26 6.84 3.25
CA LEU A 290 4.27 8.31 3.14
C LEU A 290 3.24 9.00 4.04
N ARG A 291 2.12 8.33 4.32
CA ARG A 291 1.04 8.83 5.19
C ARG A 291 1.24 8.49 6.67
N GLY A 292 2.19 7.62 6.98
CA GLY A 292 2.45 7.19 8.35
C GLY A 292 2.90 8.35 9.23
N VAL A 293 2.24 8.51 10.39
CA VAL A 293 2.65 9.45 11.44
C VAL A 293 4.07 9.14 11.90
N ASN A 294 4.40 7.84 12.01
CA ASN A 294 5.75 7.39 12.29
C ASN A 294 6.63 7.50 11.03
N ARG A 295 7.38 8.61 10.92
CA ARG A 295 8.33 8.85 9.82
C ARG A 295 9.48 7.84 9.74
N GLN A 296 9.69 7.00 10.75
CA GLN A 296 10.68 5.91 10.66
C GLN A 296 10.28 4.85 9.62
N VAL A 297 8.98 4.70 9.34
CA VAL A 297 8.47 3.70 8.37
C VAL A 297 8.87 4.02 6.93
N ILE A 298 9.13 5.30 6.61
CA ILE A 298 9.53 5.71 5.26
C ILE A 298 11.04 5.59 5.02
N ILE A 299 11.87 5.45 6.06
CA ILE A 299 13.34 5.38 5.94
C ILE A 299 13.81 4.27 4.99
N PRO A 300 13.29 3.03 5.05
CA PRO A 300 13.68 1.98 4.09
C PRO A 300 13.42 2.35 2.62
N TRP A 301 12.56 3.33 2.36
CA TRP A 301 12.21 3.79 1.02
C TRP A 301 13.12 4.90 0.51
N PHE A 302 14.04 5.44 1.31
CA PHE A 302 14.80 6.64 0.94
C PHE A 302 15.59 6.49 -0.35
N SER A 303 16.25 5.34 -0.57
CA SER A 303 17.00 5.10 -1.81
C SER A 303 16.08 5.07 -3.04
N TYR A 304 14.93 4.39 -2.94
CA TYR A 304 13.90 4.39 -3.99
C TYR A 304 13.29 5.79 -4.20
N LEU A 305 12.95 6.49 -3.11
CA LEU A 305 12.39 7.84 -3.13
C LEU A 305 13.33 8.84 -3.76
N LYS A 306 14.63 8.75 -3.49
CA LYS A 306 15.66 9.57 -4.15
C LYS A 306 15.56 9.41 -5.65
N LEU A 307 15.60 8.18 -6.16
CA LEU A 307 15.51 7.89 -7.60
C LEU A 307 14.18 8.35 -8.20
N PHE A 308 13.06 8.00 -7.56
CA PHE A 308 11.71 8.30 -8.02
C PHE A 308 11.41 9.81 -8.03
N LEU A 309 11.76 10.53 -6.96
CA LEU A 309 11.53 11.96 -6.87
C LEU A 309 12.51 12.75 -7.76
N THR A 310 13.76 12.31 -7.94
CA THR A 310 14.63 12.88 -8.97
C THR A 310 13.97 12.81 -10.35
N ALA A 311 13.39 11.66 -10.70
CA ALA A 311 12.67 11.48 -11.96
C ALA A 311 11.47 12.44 -12.08
N LEU A 312 10.60 12.50 -11.07
CA LEU A 312 9.44 13.39 -11.08
C LEU A 312 9.80 14.88 -11.12
N PHE A 313 10.88 15.29 -10.47
CA PHE A 313 11.32 16.69 -10.48
C PHE A 313 11.90 17.11 -11.83
N LYS A 314 12.48 16.18 -12.60
CA LYS A 314 12.95 16.44 -13.98
C LYS A 314 11.80 16.60 -14.98
N LEU A 315 10.66 15.95 -14.72
CA LEU A 315 9.48 16.10 -15.59
C LEU A 315 8.91 17.52 -15.51
N LEU A 316 8.48 18.05 -16.65
CA LEU A 316 7.82 19.36 -16.72
C LEU A 316 6.53 19.36 -15.89
N SER A 317 6.38 20.39 -15.05
CA SER A 317 5.14 20.66 -14.33
C SER A 317 4.09 21.26 -15.27
N CYS A 318 2.84 20.88 -15.08
CA CYS A 318 1.71 21.47 -15.79
C CYS A 318 0.73 22.15 -14.84
N HIS A 319 0.18 23.27 -15.32
CA HIS A 319 -0.83 24.06 -14.61
C HIS A 319 -2.19 23.81 -15.27
N LYS A 320 -2.94 22.84 -14.75
CA LYS A 320 -4.25 22.45 -15.30
C LYS A 320 -5.19 21.95 -14.21
N THR A 321 -6.49 22.00 -14.50
CA THR A 321 -7.48 21.29 -13.70
C THR A 321 -7.39 19.79 -14.00
N ILE A 322 -7.15 19.00 -12.96
CA ILE A 322 -7.08 17.54 -13.03
C ILE A 322 -8.13 16.94 -12.10
N TRP A 323 -8.41 15.65 -12.29
CA TRP A 323 -9.51 14.97 -11.64
C TRP A 323 -9.02 13.73 -10.92
N ARG A 324 -9.60 13.46 -9.75
CA ARG A 324 -9.41 12.22 -9.01
C ARG A 324 -10.73 11.77 -8.44
N GLY A 325 -11.07 10.49 -8.50
CA GLY A 325 -12.34 9.99 -7.97
C GLY A 325 -12.11 8.85 -7.02
N VAL A 326 -12.84 8.80 -5.91
CA VAL A 326 -12.75 7.72 -4.93
C VAL A 326 -14.13 7.17 -4.58
N LYS A 327 -14.14 5.90 -4.20
CA LYS A 327 -15.34 5.26 -3.66
C LYS A 327 -15.53 5.71 -2.21
N GLY A 328 -16.77 6.03 -1.84
CA GLY A 328 -17.14 6.56 -0.52
C GLY A 328 -17.35 8.09 -0.50
N ASP A 329 -17.98 8.57 0.57
CA ASP A 329 -18.20 10.00 0.81
C ASP A 329 -17.14 10.55 1.75
N LEU A 330 -16.36 11.53 1.25
CA LEU A 330 -15.34 12.24 2.02
C LEU A 330 -15.77 13.68 2.34
N SER A 331 -17.01 14.08 2.04
CA SER A 331 -17.52 15.45 2.20
C SER A 331 -17.28 16.09 3.58
N ASN A 332 -17.30 15.27 4.64
CA ASN A 332 -17.11 15.70 6.03
C ASN A 332 -15.65 15.99 6.40
N GLN A 333 -14.70 15.49 5.60
CA GLN A 333 -13.26 15.65 5.85
C GLN A 333 -12.69 16.91 5.17
N TYR A 334 -13.44 17.47 4.22
CA TYR A 334 -13.04 18.61 3.40
C TYR A 334 -14.02 19.78 3.63
N ASN A 335 -13.67 20.64 4.58
CA ASN A 335 -14.46 21.83 4.87
C ASN A 335 -13.94 23.01 4.05
N LYS A 336 -14.84 23.92 3.66
CA LYS A 336 -14.48 25.12 2.90
C LYS A 336 -13.39 25.92 3.64
N ASP A 337 -12.44 26.44 2.88
CA ASP A 337 -11.26 27.18 3.33
C ASP A 337 -10.25 26.37 4.18
N GLN A 338 -10.45 25.07 4.33
CA GLN A 338 -9.49 24.20 5.01
C GLN A 338 -8.25 23.96 4.15
N ASP A 339 -7.08 24.02 4.77
CA ASP A 339 -5.83 23.58 4.17
C ASP A 339 -5.62 22.08 4.43
N ILE A 340 -5.21 21.35 3.40
CA ILE A 340 -5.03 19.90 3.36
C ILE A 340 -3.67 19.57 2.74
N ILE A 341 -3.05 18.50 3.22
CA ILE A 341 -1.81 17.98 2.64
C ILE A 341 -2.06 16.56 2.15
N TRP A 342 -1.77 16.30 0.87
CA TRP A 342 -1.72 14.95 0.34
C TRP A 342 -0.30 14.43 0.43
N TRP A 343 0.00 13.70 1.51
CA TRP A 343 1.34 13.16 1.78
C TRP A 343 1.72 12.01 0.85
N GLY A 344 0.75 11.26 0.33
CA GLY A 344 1.00 10.23 -0.67
C GLY A 344 1.10 10.82 -2.08
N VAL A 345 1.74 10.07 -2.96
CA VAL A 345 1.69 10.31 -4.40
C VAL A 345 0.25 10.03 -4.87
N SER A 346 -0.35 10.96 -5.62
CA SER A 346 -1.76 10.86 -6.01
C SER A 346 -1.92 10.74 -7.52
N SER A 347 -2.44 9.60 -7.96
CA SER A 347 -2.81 9.34 -9.36
C SER A 347 -4.11 10.07 -9.73
N CYS A 348 -4.07 10.83 -10.81
CA CYS A 348 -5.13 11.69 -11.30
C CYS A 348 -5.30 11.53 -12.81
N ALA A 349 -6.45 11.93 -13.34
CA ALA A 349 -6.76 11.91 -14.76
C ALA A 349 -7.02 13.33 -15.29
N ILE A 350 -6.85 13.50 -16.60
CA ILE A 350 -7.12 14.77 -17.28
C ILE A 350 -8.61 15.10 -17.42
N SER A 351 -9.48 14.09 -17.34
CA SER A 351 -10.91 14.24 -17.57
C SER A 351 -11.75 13.39 -16.62
N VAL A 352 -12.99 13.85 -16.40
CA VAL A 352 -13.97 13.15 -15.56
C VAL A 352 -14.37 11.80 -16.16
N SER A 353 -14.47 11.70 -17.50
CA SER A 353 -14.86 10.45 -18.18
C SER A 353 -13.87 9.31 -17.93
N VAL A 354 -12.57 9.62 -17.80
CA VAL A 354 -11.55 8.63 -17.41
C VAL A 354 -11.77 8.19 -15.96
N ILE A 355 -12.06 9.12 -15.05
CA ILE A 355 -12.35 8.78 -13.65
C ILE A 355 -13.61 7.92 -13.50
N GLU A 356 -14.65 8.19 -14.27
CA GLU A 356 -15.91 7.42 -14.23
C GLU A 356 -15.70 5.93 -14.54
N GLN A 357 -14.71 5.59 -15.38
CA GLN A 357 -14.35 4.19 -15.67
C GLN A 357 -13.83 3.46 -14.42
N PHE A 358 -13.21 4.19 -13.48
CA PHE A 358 -12.61 3.60 -12.29
C PHE A 358 -13.56 3.58 -11.07
N ILE A 359 -14.33 4.65 -10.83
CA ILE A 359 -15.25 4.73 -9.69
C ILE A 359 -16.65 4.17 -9.98
N GLY A 360 -17.02 4.03 -11.25
CA GLY A 360 -18.35 3.63 -11.69
C GLY A 360 -19.38 4.78 -11.64
N GLN A 361 -20.58 4.51 -12.16
CA GLN A 361 -21.67 5.50 -12.27
C GLN A 361 -22.64 5.48 -11.07
N THR A 362 -22.53 4.50 -10.20
CA THR A 362 -23.47 4.25 -9.10
C THR A 362 -22.75 3.99 -7.78
N GLY A 363 -23.38 4.37 -6.67
CA GLY A 363 -22.84 4.16 -5.34
C GLY A 363 -22.14 5.41 -4.82
N THR A 364 -22.04 5.49 -3.49
CA THR A 364 -21.47 6.66 -2.82
C THR A 364 -20.05 6.89 -3.27
N ARG A 365 -19.77 8.06 -3.82
CA ARG A 365 -18.46 8.42 -4.41
C ARG A 365 -18.16 9.90 -4.26
N THR A 366 -16.86 10.20 -4.25
CA THR A 366 -16.35 11.57 -4.17
C THR A 366 -15.42 11.85 -5.36
N ILE A 367 -15.65 12.94 -6.08
CA ILE A 367 -14.79 13.41 -7.17
C ILE A 367 -14.09 14.69 -6.72
N PHE A 368 -12.80 14.76 -6.94
CA PHE A 368 -11.97 15.94 -6.70
C PHE A 368 -11.69 16.63 -8.03
N SER A 369 -11.99 17.93 -8.08
CA SER A 369 -11.57 18.83 -9.14
C SER A 369 -10.42 19.67 -8.60
N ILE A 370 -9.22 19.53 -9.16
CA ILE A 370 -8.00 20.06 -8.56
C ILE A 370 -7.34 21.03 -9.54
N GLU A 371 -7.25 22.31 -9.19
CA GLU A 371 -6.36 23.27 -9.87
C GLU A 371 -4.92 22.98 -9.46
N ALA A 372 -4.20 22.18 -10.25
CA ALA A 372 -2.83 21.79 -9.95
C ALA A 372 -1.81 22.77 -10.53
N ILE A 373 -0.70 22.96 -9.82
CA ILE A 373 0.50 23.69 -10.28
C ILE A 373 1.68 22.76 -10.55
N ASN A 374 1.77 21.62 -9.87
CA ASN A 374 2.92 20.70 -9.96
C ASN A 374 2.54 19.31 -10.47
N ALA A 375 1.48 19.22 -11.27
CA ALA A 375 1.05 17.98 -11.87
C ALA A 375 2.06 17.47 -12.92
N LYS A 376 2.38 16.17 -12.86
CA LYS A 376 3.36 15.50 -13.72
C LYS A 376 2.67 14.51 -14.64
N PHE A 377 2.76 14.73 -15.95
CA PHE A 377 2.31 13.74 -16.93
C PHE A 377 3.32 12.60 -17.02
N ILE A 378 2.88 11.38 -16.78
CA ILE A 378 3.76 10.22 -16.79
C ILE A 378 3.44 9.20 -17.89
N ARG A 379 2.58 9.55 -18.86
CA ARG A 379 2.16 8.65 -19.96
C ARG A 379 3.31 7.89 -20.60
N GLU A 380 4.43 8.55 -20.86
CA GLU A 380 5.59 7.95 -21.54
C GLU A 380 6.41 7.00 -20.65
N HIS A 381 6.19 7.09 -19.33
CA HIS A 381 6.90 6.35 -18.30
C HIS A 381 5.99 5.39 -17.50
N ALA A 382 4.67 5.47 -17.67
CA ALA A 382 3.70 4.60 -17.03
C ALA A 382 3.70 3.20 -17.65
N TYR A 383 3.23 2.21 -16.90
CA TYR A 383 3.08 0.84 -17.40
C TYR A 383 1.90 0.73 -18.36
N PHE A 384 0.76 1.33 -17.98
CA PHE A 384 -0.43 1.41 -18.82
C PHE A 384 -0.53 2.82 -19.42
N LYS A 385 0.01 3.00 -20.63
CA LYS A 385 0.06 4.31 -21.30
C LYS A 385 -1.33 4.88 -21.64
N GLU A 386 -2.33 4.02 -21.81
CA GLU A 386 -3.69 4.41 -22.16
C GLU A 386 -4.44 5.09 -21.00
N GLU A 387 -3.95 4.96 -19.77
CA GLU A 387 -4.58 5.60 -18.60
C GLU A 387 -4.28 7.11 -18.52
N ASP A 388 -3.40 7.63 -19.40
CA ASP A 388 -2.99 9.05 -19.45
C ASP A 388 -2.75 9.65 -18.05
N GLU A 389 -2.06 8.86 -17.21
CA GLU A 389 -1.94 9.12 -15.78
C GLU A 389 -1.16 10.42 -15.52
N ILE A 390 -1.72 11.22 -14.61
CA ILE A 390 -1.12 12.42 -14.07
C ILE A 390 -0.82 12.18 -12.59
N ILE A 391 0.41 12.42 -12.18
CA ILE A 391 0.83 12.30 -10.78
C ILE A 391 0.87 13.69 -10.13
N LEU A 392 0.24 13.81 -8.96
CA LEU A 392 0.60 14.83 -7.98
C LEU A 392 1.69 14.27 -7.04
N PRO A 393 2.85 14.94 -6.92
CA PRO A 393 3.93 14.51 -6.03
C PRO A 393 3.48 14.43 -4.55
N PRO A 394 4.21 13.70 -3.70
CA PRO A 394 3.88 13.64 -2.28
C PRO A 394 4.05 15.01 -1.63
N GLY A 395 3.28 15.28 -0.58
CA GLY A 395 3.30 16.57 0.12
C GLY A 395 2.64 17.71 -0.65
N THR A 396 1.72 17.42 -1.58
CA THR A 396 0.95 18.46 -2.29
C THR A 396 0.08 19.23 -1.29
N TYR A 397 0.24 20.55 -1.25
CA TYR A 397 -0.49 21.45 -0.34
C TYR A 397 -1.72 22.03 -1.06
N LEU A 398 -2.90 21.78 -0.52
CA LEU A 398 -4.18 22.00 -1.19
C LEU A 398 -5.10 22.82 -0.29
N LYS A 399 -5.81 23.79 -0.86
CA LYS A 399 -6.89 24.50 -0.19
C LYS A 399 -8.24 24.03 -0.72
N VAL A 400 -9.17 23.76 0.18
CA VAL A 400 -10.56 23.45 -0.17
C VAL A 400 -11.29 24.73 -0.53
N ILE A 401 -11.67 24.86 -1.80
CA ILE A 401 -12.33 26.06 -2.31
C ILE A 401 -13.85 25.95 -2.13
N ASP A 402 -14.43 24.82 -2.54
CA ASP A 402 -15.86 24.57 -2.35
C ASP A 402 -16.21 23.08 -2.44
N LYS A 403 -17.46 22.75 -2.09
CA LYS A 403 -18.03 21.42 -2.28
C LYS A 403 -19.47 21.51 -2.78
N ILE A 404 -19.84 20.60 -3.67
CA ILE A 404 -21.20 20.48 -4.19
C ILE A 404 -21.61 19.01 -4.18
N GLN A 405 -22.88 18.76 -3.88
CA GLN A 405 -23.49 17.43 -3.92
C GLN A 405 -24.55 17.42 -5.02
N PRO A 406 -24.17 17.22 -6.29
CA PRO A 406 -25.10 17.26 -7.42
C PRO A 406 -26.09 16.09 -7.43
N ALA A 407 -25.75 14.98 -6.79
CA ALA A 407 -26.62 13.81 -6.62
C ALA A 407 -26.45 13.22 -5.22
N ARG A 408 -27.44 12.42 -4.78
CA ARG A 408 -27.46 11.85 -3.42
C ARG A 408 -26.22 11.03 -3.09
N ASP A 409 -25.65 10.35 -4.07
CA ASP A 409 -24.50 9.45 -3.94
C ASP A 409 -23.21 10.02 -4.55
N LEU A 410 -23.20 11.29 -4.97
CA LEU A 410 -22.04 11.93 -5.58
C LEU A 410 -21.73 13.26 -4.90
N THR A 411 -20.53 13.35 -4.32
CA THR A 411 -19.94 14.60 -3.83
C THR A 411 -18.83 15.04 -4.79
N ILE A 412 -18.81 16.32 -5.16
CA ILE A 412 -17.69 16.94 -5.87
C ILE A 412 -17.02 17.95 -4.95
N ILE A 413 -15.71 17.83 -4.76
CA ILE A 413 -14.89 18.72 -3.94
C ILE A 413 -13.91 19.46 -4.86
N HIS A 414 -13.93 20.78 -4.80
CA HIS A 414 -13.02 21.62 -5.56
C HIS A 414 -11.84 22.04 -4.70
N LEU A 415 -10.64 21.70 -5.16
CA LEU A 415 -9.36 21.94 -4.51
C LEU A 415 -8.48 22.83 -5.38
N LYS A 416 -7.63 23.61 -4.73
CA LYS A 416 -6.58 24.39 -5.38
C LYS A 416 -5.23 24.10 -4.77
N GLU A 417 -4.27 23.69 -5.58
CA GLU A 417 -2.88 23.56 -5.14
C GLU A 417 -2.31 24.96 -4.88
N ILE A 418 -1.71 25.13 -3.71
CA ILE A 418 -1.12 26.38 -3.25
C ILE A 418 0.29 26.11 -2.75
N ILE A 419 1.15 27.11 -2.83
CA ILE A 419 2.54 26.99 -2.35
C ILE A 419 2.51 26.91 -0.81
N PRO A 420 3.11 25.86 -0.21
CA PRO A 420 3.15 25.75 1.24
C PRO A 420 4.04 26.82 1.87
N PRO A 421 3.85 27.15 3.16
CA PRO A 421 4.66 28.14 3.86
C PRO A 421 6.14 27.74 4.00
N PHE A 422 6.46 26.46 3.86
CA PHE A 422 7.82 25.90 3.80
C PHE A 422 7.82 24.60 2.98
N PRO A 423 8.98 24.14 2.48
CA PRO A 423 9.06 22.89 1.72
C PRO A 423 8.59 21.69 2.54
N LEU A 424 7.58 20.98 2.04
CA LEU A 424 7.04 19.77 2.70
C LEU A 424 7.78 18.49 2.28
N VAL A 425 8.49 18.54 1.15
CA VAL A 425 9.36 17.50 0.62
C VAL A 425 10.65 18.19 0.20
N ALA A 426 11.79 17.69 0.66
CA ALA A 426 13.10 18.23 0.29
C ALA A 426 13.33 18.18 -1.24
N SER A 427 14.21 19.02 -1.78
CA SER A 427 14.62 18.87 -3.18
C SER A 427 15.51 17.64 -3.31
N PRO A 428 15.30 16.76 -4.30
CA PRO A 428 16.20 15.62 -4.53
C PRO A 428 17.55 16.06 -5.13
N PHE A 429 17.75 17.33 -5.48
CA PHE A 429 19.01 17.84 -6.00
C PHE A 429 19.84 18.49 -4.88
N ASN A 430 21.13 18.19 -4.85
CA ASN A 430 22.04 18.80 -3.88
C ASN A 430 22.16 20.31 -4.18
N ASN A 431 22.14 21.14 -3.14
CA ASN A 431 22.26 22.60 -3.25
C ASN A 431 23.61 23.08 -3.83
N ASP A 432 24.55 22.17 -4.14
CA ASP A 432 25.87 22.51 -4.66
C ASP A 432 25.92 22.67 -6.19
N ASP A 433 24.90 22.21 -6.94
CA ASP A 433 24.93 22.24 -8.42
C ASP A 433 24.26 23.48 -9.05
N ASN A 434 23.56 24.34 -8.29
CA ASN A 434 22.79 25.47 -8.86
C ASN A 434 23.22 26.89 -8.44
N ASN A 435 24.39 27.06 -7.82
CA ASN A 435 24.82 28.39 -7.38
C ASN A 435 25.37 29.33 -8.48
N GLN A 436 25.21 29.04 -9.78
CA GLN A 436 25.56 30.02 -10.83
C GLN A 436 24.59 30.21 -11.99
N GLN A 437 23.43 29.54 -12.09
CA GLN A 437 22.50 29.80 -13.21
C GLN A 437 21.00 29.98 -12.88
N GLU A 438 20.50 29.60 -11.70
CA GLU A 438 19.05 29.72 -11.40
C GLU A 438 18.64 30.92 -10.54
N GLN A 439 19.57 31.64 -9.92
CA GLN A 439 19.25 32.85 -9.13
C GLN A 439 18.90 34.09 -9.99
N SER A 440 19.09 34.01 -11.31
CA SER A 440 18.80 35.11 -12.25
C SER A 440 17.41 35.04 -12.88
N GLN A 441 16.81 33.85 -13.00
CA GLN A 441 15.51 33.67 -13.66
C GLN A 441 14.34 33.60 -12.67
N THR A 442 14.57 33.11 -11.45
CA THR A 442 13.55 33.07 -10.41
C THR A 442 13.21 34.48 -9.89
N ASN A 443 14.21 35.32 -9.63
CA ASN A 443 14.02 36.65 -9.05
C ASN A 443 13.37 37.69 -10.01
N SER A 444 13.46 37.52 -11.34
CA SER A 444 12.73 38.39 -12.28
C SER A 444 11.27 37.98 -12.43
N SER A 445 10.94 36.70 -12.24
CA SER A 445 9.56 36.20 -12.21
C SER A 445 8.82 36.63 -10.93
N TYR A 446 9.48 36.54 -9.77
CA TYR A 446 8.89 36.92 -8.47
C TYR A 446 8.52 38.40 -8.37
N SER A 447 9.31 39.30 -8.98
CA SER A 447 9.04 40.74 -8.96
C SER A 447 7.99 41.18 -9.99
N ASN A 448 7.86 40.46 -11.11
CA ASN A 448 6.82 40.72 -12.12
C ASN A 448 5.45 40.13 -11.70
N GLN A 449 5.42 38.98 -11.03
CA GLN A 449 4.17 38.36 -10.52
C GLN A 449 3.49 39.16 -9.41
N GLN A 450 4.23 39.88 -8.56
CA GLN A 450 3.62 40.78 -7.56
C GLN A 450 2.98 42.03 -8.20
N ARG A 451 3.37 42.39 -9.43
CA ARG A 451 2.79 43.53 -10.16
C ARG A 451 1.56 43.14 -10.97
N GLU A 452 1.54 41.96 -11.58
CA GLU A 452 0.37 41.47 -12.35
C GLU A 452 -0.83 41.10 -11.47
N ILE A 453 -0.63 40.63 -10.23
CA ILE A 453 -1.75 40.32 -9.33
C ILE A 453 -2.51 41.57 -8.86
N ARG A 454 -1.96 42.78 -9.04
CA ARG A 454 -2.64 44.05 -8.73
C ARG A 454 -3.46 44.63 -9.88
N SER A 455 -3.42 44.03 -11.06
CA SER A 455 -4.18 44.52 -12.21
C SER A 455 -4.69 43.36 -13.04
N GLU A 456 -5.94 42.93 -12.81
CA GLU A 456 -6.96 42.88 -13.87
C GLU A 456 -8.32 42.30 -13.40
N SER A 457 -9.29 43.21 -13.46
CA SER A 457 -10.75 43.21 -13.63
C SER A 457 -11.52 42.02 -14.26
N ILE A 458 -11.00 40.79 -14.32
CA ILE A 458 -11.64 39.70 -15.10
C ILE A 458 -12.96 39.20 -14.48
N VAL A 459 -13.19 39.40 -13.18
CA VAL A 459 -14.40 38.93 -12.47
C VAL A 459 -15.67 39.71 -12.86
N LYS A 460 -15.57 40.92 -13.41
CA LYS A 460 -16.76 41.72 -13.81
C LYS A 460 -17.37 41.31 -15.16
N ASN A 461 -16.62 40.65 -16.03
CA ASN A 461 -17.14 40.28 -17.37
C ASN A 461 -17.92 38.96 -17.38
N ILE A 462 -17.64 38.03 -16.47
CA ILE A 462 -18.34 36.73 -16.42
C ILE A 462 -19.73 36.87 -15.78
N ILE A 463 -19.90 37.78 -14.82
CA ILE A 463 -21.21 38.05 -14.19
C ILE A 463 -22.19 38.72 -15.16
N ASN A 464 -21.72 39.51 -16.13
CA ASN A 464 -22.59 40.15 -17.13
C ASN A 464 -23.05 39.19 -18.25
N GLN A 465 -22.41 38.04 -18.45
CA GLN A 465 -22.76 37.08 -19.52
C GLN A 465 -23.73 35.97 -19.09
N LEU A 466 -24.02 35.81 -17.79
CA LEU A 466 -24.92 34.78 -17.28
C LEU A 466 -26.27 35.33 -16.75
N GLY A 467 -26.55 36.61 -16.98
CA GLY A 467 -27.74 37.31 -16.46
C GLY A 467 -28.86 37.61 -17.48
N GLN A 468 -28.76 37.16 -18.73
CA GLN A 468 -29.83 37.36 -19.71
C GLN A 468 -30.24 36.03 -20.34
N ASN A 469 -31.24 35.39 -19.74
CA ASN A 469 -32.23 34.53 -20.41
C ASN A 469 -33.24 34.05 -19.36
N ILE A 470 -34.18 34.93 -19.00
CA ILE A 470 -35.49 34.56 -18.44
C ILE A 470 -36.54 35.39 -19.20
N ASP A 471 -37.56 34.70 -19.67
CA ASP A 471 -38.68 35.12 -20.52
C ASP A 471 -39.39 36.43 -20.12
N GLU A 472 -39.60 37.29 -21.12
CA GLU A 472 -40.79 38.17 -21.21
C GLU A 472 -41.38 38.05 -22.63
N THR A 473 -42.14 36.99 -22.86
CA THR A 473 -43.16 36.97 -23.93
C THR A 473 -44.52 36.65 -23.34
N GLN A 474 -45.15 37.67 -22.75
CA GLN A 474 -46.61 37.88 -22.73
C GLN A 474 -46.90 39.17 -21.99
N ILE A 475 -47.41 40.17 -22.72
CA ILE A 475 -48.46 41.14 -22.37
C ILE A 475 -48.44 42.18 -23.49
N THR A 476 -49.21 41.88 -24.54
CA THR A 476 -49.69 42.87 -25.50
C THR A 476 -51.07 43.35 -25.06
N SER A 477 -51.24 44.67 -25.14
CA SER A 477 -52.49 45.41 -25.38
C SER A 477 -53.63 45.29 -24.36
N GLU A 478 -53.82 46.34 -23.56
CA GLU A 478 -55.11 47.02 -23.43
C GLU A 478 -54.93 48.40 -22.77
N ASN A 479 -55.07 49.45 -23.58
CA ASN A 479 -55.49 50.78 -23.14
C ASN A 479 -56.09 51.50 -24.36
N LYS A 480 -57.35 51.18 -24.63
CA LYS A 480 -58.36 52.13 -25.11
C LYS A 480 -59.75 51.61 -24.75
#